data_AF-A0A7V3CTX2-F1
#
_entry.id   AF-A0A7V3CTX2-F1
#
_cell.length_a   1.000
_cell.length_b   1.000
_cell.length_c   1.000
_cell.angle_alpha   90.00
_cell.angle_beta   90.00
_cell.angle_gamma   90.00
#
_symmetry.space_group_name_H-M   'P 1'
#
loop_
_entity.id
_entity.type
_entity.pdbx_description
1 polymer ?
#
loop_
_entity_poly.entity_id
_entity_poly.type
_entity_poly.pdbx_seq_one_letter_code
_entity_poly.pdbx_strand_id
1 'polypeptide(L)'
;MFKSGIKNRSRALITSVIMMLLGFSLPAQKNFTLSKKYPPAQLQQDAAIITDAVLKMHPVIGIYYPKSYYETVFHKLQESITDSLTEKQFRLKLKLAFDELHCGHTEIWNSKAYIKLVKPIKLNFVPYYMVALDKKLYVATSINPKKDSLLKLGTEILKINNIPVDSILNYSMHFISGDGYNTTGKQLYLRTGLNYSYPSLFGRPDSF
;
A
#
# COMPACT_ATOMS: atom_id res chain seq x y z
N MET A 1 -47.18 53.68 34.16
CA MET A 1 -46.21 52.62 34.50
C MET A 1 -46.14 51.62 33.33
N PHE A 2 -45.33 51.88 32.30
CA PHE A 2 -45.08 50.93 31.21
C PHE A 2 -43.62 51.08 30.77
N LYS A 3 -42.77 50.14 31.18
CA LYS A 3 -41.41 49.96 30.65
C LYS A 3 -41.37 48.62 29.91
N SER A 4 -40.51 48.59 28.88
CA SER A 4 -39.76 47.40 28.47
C SER A 4 -40.45 46.37 27.56
N GLY A 5 -40.72 46.73 26.31
CA GLY A 5 -41.05 45.76 25.24
C GLY A 5 -40.01 45.66 24.10
N ILE A 6 -39.09 46.62 23.97
CA ILE A 6 -38.33 46.80 22.72
C ILE A 6 -36.92 46.15 22.74
N LYS A 7 -36.35 45.86 23.92
CA LYS A 7 -34.97 45.31 24.03
C LYS A 7 -34.81 43.83 23.62
N ASN A 8 -35.91 43.05 23.58
CA ASN A 8 -35.81 41.61 23.32
C ASN A 8 -35.86 41.23 21.84
N ARG A 9 -36.48 42.05 20.96
CA ARG A 9 -36.59 41.75 19.53
C ARG A 9 -35.26 41.91 18.78
N SER A 10 -34.46 42.92 19.14
CA SER A 10 -33.13 43.14 18.56
C SER A 10 -32.11 42.10 19.00
N ARG A 11 -32.17 41.62 20.25
CA ARG A 11 -31.35 40.49 20.73
C ARG A 11 -31.69 39.17 20.04
N ALA A 12 -32.98 38.92 19.79
CA ALA A 12 -33.45 37.74 19.06
C ALA A 12 -33.01 37.76 17.57
N LEU A 13 -33.03 38.93 16.92
CA LEU A 13 -32.51 39.07 15.55
C LEU A 13 -31.00 38.85 15.47
N ILE A 14 -30.23 39.41 16.41
CA ILE A 14 -28.77 39.26 16.45
C ILE A 14 -28.36 37.81 16.73
N THR A 15 -29.07 37.10 17.62
CA THR A 15 -28.82 35.66 17.85
C THR A 15 -29.19 34.80 16.65
N SER A 16 -30.26 35.14 15.92
CA SER A 16 -30.65 34.42 14.69
C SER A 16 -29.63 34.57 13.57
N VAL A 17 -29.03 35.76 13.40
CA VAL A 17 -27.99 36.02 12.39
C VAL A 17 -26.66 35.31 12.73
N ILE A 18 -26.29 35.23 14.02
CA ILE A 18 -25.09 34.49 14.46
C ILE A 18 -25.25 32.97 14.25
N MET A 19 -26.47 32.44 14.43
CA MET A 19 -26.76 31.03 14.19
C MET A 19 -26.75 30.68 12.69
N MET A 20 -27.10 31.63 11.82
CA MET A 20 -27.05 31.48 10.37
C MET A 20 -25.61 31.56 9.80
N LEU A 21 -24.69 32.25 10.50
CA LEU A 21 -23.28 32.34 10.13
C LEU A 21 -22.44 31.13 10.60
N LEU A 22 -22.96 30.28 11.48
CA LEU A 22 -22.33 29.01 11.90
C LEU A 22 -22.66 27.83 10.98
N GLY A 23 -23.44 28.05 9.92
CA GLY A 23 -23.73 27.09 8.86
C GLY A 23 -22.59 26.83 7.88
N PHE A 24 -21.34 27.16 8.25
CA PHE A 24 -20.17 26.67 7.51
C PHE A 24 -20.19 25.15 7.57
N SER A 25 -20.48 24.52 6.44
CA SER A 25 -20.27 23.11 6.23
C SER A 25 -18.83 22.79 6.63
N LEU A 26 -18.64 22.19 7.80
CA LEU A 26 -17.41 21.49 8.12
C LEU A 26 -17.18 20.54 6.94
N PRO A 27 -16.09 20.64 6.16
CA PRO A 27 -15.76 19.57 5.24
C PRO A 27 -15.81 18.27 6.04
N ALA A 28 -16.84 17.46 5.74
CA ALA A 28 -16.97 16.13 6.30
C ALA A 28 -15.60 15.48 6.14
N GLN A 29 -15.02 14.97 7.23
CA GLN A 29 -13.75 14.25 7.15
C GLN A 29 -13.91 13.24 6.02
N LYS A 30 -13.15 13.42 4.92
CA LYS A 30 -13.20 12.49 3.80
C LYS A 30 -12.91 11.13 4.41
N ASN A 31 -13.92 10.26 4.50
CA ASN A 31 -13.77 8.92 5.02
C ASN A 31 -12.84 8.19 4.05
N PHE A 32 -11.55 8.20 4.36
CA PHE A 32 -10.58 7.42 3.64
C PHE A 32 -10.92 5.96 3.94
N THR A 33 -11.09 5.15 2.89
CA THR A 33 -11.33 3.72 3.00
C THR A 33 -10.26 2.98 2.20
N LEU A 34 -9.96 1.73 2.55
CA LEU A 34 -8.99 0.93 1.80
C LEU A 34 -9.45 0.65 0.36
N SER A 35 -10.77 0.71 0.12
CA SER A 35 -11.41 0.55 -1.18
C SER A 35 -11.57 1.86 -1.95
N LYS A 36 -11.18 3.01 -1.36
CA LYS A 36 -11.24 4.30 -2.05
C LYS A 36 -10.40 4.24 -3.32
N LYS A 37 -11.05 4.51 -4.44
CA LYS A 37 -10.40 4.64 -5.75
C LYS A 37 -10.13 6.10 -6.09
N TYR A 38 -9.03 6.32 -6.79
CA TYR A 38 -8.61 7.61 -7.31
C TYR A 38 -8.72 7.58 -8.84
N PRO A 39 -9.22 8.65 -9.49
CA PRO A 39 -9.34 8.70 -10.94
C PRO A 39 -7.98 8.57 -11.65
N PRO A 40 -7.94 7.97 -12.86
CA PRO A 40 -6.70 7.76 -13.60
C PRO A 40 -5.94 9.07 -13.86
N ALA A 41 -6.63 10.14 -14.22
CA ALA A 41 -6.01 11.45 -14.47
C ALA A 41 -5.22 11.98 -13.25
N GLN A 42 -5.76 11.82 -12.04
CA GLN A 42 -5.06 12.22 -10.82
C GLN A 42 -3.81 11.36 -10.59
N LEU A 43 -3.94 10.04 -10.78
CA LEU A 43 -2.84 9.10 -10.57
C LEU A 43 -1.73 9.23 -11.63
N GLN A 44 -2.10 9.55 -12.87
CA GLN A 44 -1.16 9.87 -13.94
C GLN A 44 -0.38 11.15 -13.62
N GLN A 45 -1.04 12.17 -13.08
CA GLN A 45 -0.37 13.39 -12.62
C GLN A 45 0.64 13.09 -11.50
N ASP A 46 0.24 12.29 -10.50
CA ASP A 46 1.13 11.87 -9.42
C ASP A 46 2.32 11.05 -9.97
N ALA A 47 2.07 10.14 -10.91
CA ALA A 47 3.11 9.34 -11.57
C ALA A 47 4.07 10.21 -12.41
N ALA A 48 3.58 11.27 -13.07
CA ALA A 48 4.40 12.20 -13.82
C ALA A 48 5.36 12.99 -12.90
N ILE A 49 4.87 13.46 -11.74
CA ILE A 49 5.71 14.13 -10.73
C ILE A 49 6.80 13.19 -10.21
N ILE A 50 6.44 11.94 -9.90
CA ILE A 50 7.41 10.92 -9.46
C ILE A 50 8.44 10.65 -10.55
N THR A 51 8.00 10.50 -11.80
CA THR A 51 8.87 10.26 -12.96
C THR A 51 9.89 11.38 -13.11
N ASP A 52 9.44 12.64 -13.07
CA ASP A 52 10.30 13.81 -13.18
C ASP A 52 11.36 13.86 -12.06
N ALA A 53 10.93 13.63 -10.82
CA ALA A 53 11.83 13.61 -9.67
C ALA A 53 12.88 12.49 -9.78
N VAL A 54 12.47 11.28 -10.15
CA VAL A 54 13.38 10.13 -10.30
C VAL A 54 14.40 10.39 -11.42
N LEU A 55 13.95 10.80 -12.60
CA LEU A 55 14.83 11.01 -13.75
C LEU A 55 15.83 12.15 -13.57
N LYS A 56 15.49 13.16 -12.74
CA LYS A 56 16.38 14.30 -12.46
C LYS A 56 17.34 14.06 -11.31
N MET A 57 16.91 13.32 -10.28
CA MET A 57 17.62 13.32 -8.99
C MET A 57 18.11 11.94 -8.56
N HIS A 58 17.59 10.85 -9.10
CA HIS A 58 17.96 9.53 -8.59
C HIS A 58 19.38 9.16 -9.06
N PRO A 59 20.30 8.75 -8.15
CA PRO A 59 21.69 8.50 -8.51
C PRO A 59 21.95 7.38 -9.52
N VAL A 60 20.99 6.48 -9.75
CA VAL A 60 21.18 5.28 -10.59
C VAL A 60 20.89 5.53 -12.07
N ILE A 61 20.32 6.69 -12.40
CA ILE A 61 20.00 7.05 -13.78
C ILE A 61 21.30 7.17 -14.56
N GLY A 62 21.48 6.31 -15.56
CA GLY A 62 22.72 6.22 -16.35
C GLY A 62 23.77 5.26 -15.79
N ILE A 63 23.55 4.64 -14.62
CA ILE A 63 24.51 3.68 -14.03
C ILE A 63 24.31 2.27 -14.60
N TYR A 64 23.13 1.68 -14.39
CA TYR A 64 22.84 0.32 -14.87
C TYR A 64 22.35 0.32 -16.31
N TYR A 65 21.51 1.30 -16.65
CA TYR A 65 20.96 1.49 -17.98
C TYR A 65 21.04 2.98 -18.39
N PRO A 66 21.05 3.29 -19.70
CA PRO A 66 20.97 4.67 -20.17
C PRO A 66 19.67 5.34 -19.71
N LYS A 67 19.66 6.67 -19.59
CA LYS A 67 18.48 7.44 -19.18
C LYS A 67 17.20 7.10 -19.96
N SER A 68 17.33 6.85 -21.27
CA SER A 68 16.22 6.48 -22.16
C SER A 68 15.51 5.17 -21.76
N TYR A 69 16.22 4.25 -21.13
CA TYR A 69 15.63 3.05 -20.54
C TYR A 69 14.62 3.42 -19.45
N TYR A 70 15.05 4.25 -18.49
CA TYR A 70 14.21 4.68 -17.38
C TYR A 70 13.05 5.56 -17.85
N GLU A 71 13.28 6.45 -18.82
CA GLU A 71 12.19 7.20 -19.47
C GLU A 71 11.12 6.26 -20.02
N THR A 72 11.52 5.16 -20.68
CA THR A 72 10.60 4.14 -21.19
C THR A 72 9.88 3.39 -20.06
N VAL A 73 10.58 3.00 -18.99
CA VAL A 73 9.98 2.33 -17.81
C VAL A 73 8.88 3.19 -17.20
N PHE A 74 9.18 4.47 -16.94
CA PHE A 74 8.25 5.38 -16.29
C PHE A 74 7.13 5.86 -17.23
N HIS A 75 7.37 5.90 -18.55
CA HIS A 75 6.31 6.11 -19.53
C HIS A 75 5.29 4.95 -19.51
N LYS A 76 5.78 3.71 -19.57
CA LYS A 76 4.93 2.50 -19.48
C LYS A 76 4.14 2.45 -18.17
N LEU A 77 4.73 2.88 -17.06
CA LEU A 77 4.02 3.02 -15.78
C LEU A 77 2.80 3.93 -15.95
N GLN A 78 2.97 5.13 -16.51
CA GLN A 78 1.89 6.11 -16.70
C GLN A 78 0.80 5.59 -17.64
N GLU A 79 1.18 5.00 -18.77
CA GLU A 79 0.24 4.38 -19.72
C GLU A 79 -0.57 3.24 -19.10
N SER A 80 0.02 2.51 -18.15
CA SER A 80 -0.67 1.40 -17.48
C SER A 80 -1.80 1.85 -16.53
N ILE A 81 -1.91 3.15 -16.24
CA ILE A 81 -2.93 3.73 -15.36
C ILE A 81 -4.13 4.14 -16.22
N THR A 82 -4.91 3.15 -16.65
CA THR A 82 -6.09 3.35 -17.52
C THR A 82 -7.38 3.55 -16.73
N ASP A 83 -7.44 3.02 -15.51
CA ASP A 83 -8.65 2.97 -14.67
C ASP A 83 -8.45 3.63 -13.31
N SER A 84 -9.55 3.82 -12.59
CA SER A 84 -9.49 4.28 -11.21
C SER A 84 -8.90 3.20 -10.29
N LEU A 85 -7.84 3.54 -9.56
CA LEU A 85 -7.11 2.59 -8.70
C LEU A 85 -7.22 2.96 -7.23
N THR A 86 -7.20 1.94 -6.37
CA THR A 86 -6.93 2.12 -4.93
C THR A 86 -5.48 2.51 -4.69
N GLU A 87 -5.18 3.09 -3.52
CA GLU A 87 -3.79 3.41 -3.13
C GLU A 87 -2.88 2.17 -3.22
N LYS A 88 -3.38 1.01 -2.78
CA LYS A 88 -2.66 -0.27 -2.87
C LYS A 88 -2.31 -0.61 -4.32
N GLN A 89 -3.27 -0.54 -5.23
CA GLN A 89 -3.05 -0.87 -6.65
C GLN A 89 -2.05 0.08 -7.31
N PHE A 90 -2.18 1.38 -7.04
CA PHE A 90 -1.23 2.38 -7.55
C PHE A 90 0.19 2.15 -7.01
N ARG A 91 0.34 1.91 -5.70
CA ARG A 91 1.63 1.57 -5.07
C ARG A 91 2.29 0.34 -5.67
N LEU A 92 1.52 -0.72 -5.98
CA LEU A 92 2.08 -1.92 -6.60
C LEU A 92 2.61 -1.63 -8.01
N LYS A 93 1.91 -0.81 -8.80
CA LYS A 93 2.43 -0.34 -10.10
C LYS A 93 3.73 0.46 -9.94
N LEU A 94 3.78 1.39 -8.99
CA LEU A 94 5.00 2.15 -8.69
C LEU A 94 6.15 1.23 -8.27
N LYS A 95 5.91 0.27 -7.38
CA LYS A 95 6.93 -0.70 -6.94
C LYS A 95 7.54 -1.48 -8.10
N LEU A 96 6.73 -1.91 -9.07
CA LEU A 96 7.23 -2.60 -10.27
C LEU A 96 8.16 -1.70 -11.09
N ALA A 97 7.80 -0.43 -11.30
CA ALA A 97 8.67 0.52 -12.00
C ALA A 97 9.95 0.85 -11.21
N PHE A 98 9.87 0.90 -9.89
CA PHE A 98 11.01 1.18 -9.02
C PHE A 98 11.97 0.00 -8.89
N ASP A 99 11.50 -1.23 -9.09
CA ASP A 99 12.39 -2.40 -9.08
C ASP A 99 13.43 -2.35 -10.22
N GLU A 100 13.06 -1.73 -11.35
CA GLU A 100 13.95 -1.48 -12.50
C GLU A 100 15.13 -0.53 -12.18
N LEU A 101 15.05 0.21 -11.07
CA LEU A 101 16.13 1.09 -10.63
C LEU A 101 17.32 0.33 -10.03
N HIS A 102 17.15 -0.95 -9.69
CA HIS A 102 18.19 -1.76 -9.03
C HIS A 102 18.79 -1.06 -7.79
N CYS A 103 17.92 -0.40 -7.00
CA CYS A 103 18.29 0.32 -5.79
C CYS A 103 17.50 -0.19 -4.58
N GLY A 104 18.19 -0.80 -3.61
CA GLY A 104 17.59 -1.29 -2.35
C GLY A 104 17.18 -0.18 -1.39
N HIS A 105 17.56 1.07 -1.68
CA HIS A 105 17.35 2.23 -0.81
C HIS A 105 16.18 3.11 -1.25
N THR A 106 15.53 2.78 -2.37
CA THR A 106 14.43 3.54 -2.93
C THR A 106 13.15 2.74 -2.84
N GLU A 107 12.22 3.18 -1.99
CA GLU A 107 11.05 2.39 -1.62
C GLU A 107 9.76 3.18 -1.65
N ILE A 108 8.67 2.51 -2.02
CA ILE A 108 7.32 3.07 -2.06
C ILE A 108 6.58 2.65 -0.79
N TRP A 109 6.34 3.61 0.09
CA TRP A 109 5.67 3.40 1.37
C TRP A 109 4.16 3.65 1.31
N ASN A 110 3.44 3.11 2.30
CA ASN A 110 2.01 3.39 2.46
C ASN A 110 1.84 4.86 2.86
N SER A 111 0.74 5.49 2.44
CA SER A 111 0.42 6.82 2.93
C SER A 111 0.15 6.80 4.45
N LYS A 112 0.37 7.93 5.12
CA LYS A 112 0.02 8.07 6.55
C LYS A 112 -1.46 7.74 6.81
N ALA A 113 -2.34 8.09 5.86
CA ALA A 113 -3.76 7.79 5.94
C ALA A 113 -4.02 6.28 5.86
N TYR A 114 -3.35 5.57 4.95
CA TYR A 114 -3.43 4.10 4.84
C TYR A 114 -2.94 3.40 6.09
N ILE A 115 -1.79 3.81 6.63
CA ILE A 115 -1.26 3.25 7.88
C ILE A 115 -2.26 3.45 9.01
N LYS A 116 -2.84 4.66 9.15
CA LYS A 116 -3.84 4.96 10.19
C LYS A 116 -5.08 4.07 10.07
N LEU A 117 -5.52 3.77 8.84
CA LEU A 117 -6.67 2.87 8.62
C LEU A 117 -6.36 1.40 8.90
N VAL A 118 -5.18 0.92 8.53
CA VAL A 118 -4.84 -0.51 8.67
C VAL A 118 -4.45 -0.86 10.09
N LYS A 119 -3.84 0.06 10.84
CA LYS A 119 -3.37 -0.17 12.21
C LYS A 119 -4.41 -0.81 13.16
N PRO A 120 -5.68 -0.37 13.23
CA PRO A 120 -6.67 -0.99 14.10
C PRO A 120 -7.28 -2.29 13.56
N ILE A 121 -7.04 -2.66 12.30
CA ILE A 121 -7.67 -3.83 11.69
C ILE A 121 -6.96 -5.09 12.17
N LYS A 122 -7.72 -6.03 12.74
CA LYS A 122 -7.22 -7.38 13.02
C LYS A 122 -6.95 -8.08 11.70
N LEU A 123 -5.67 -8.20 11.35
CA LEU A 123 -5.26 -8.80 10.09
C LEU A 123 -5.38 -10.32 10.18
N ASN A 124 -6.04 -10.93 9.19
CA ASN A 124 -5.98 -12.37 9.00
C ASN A 124 -4.66 -12.72 8.31
N PHE A 125 -3.84 -13.52 8.97
CA PHE A 125 -2.57 -14.01 8.44
C PHE A 125 -2.68 -15.50 8.19
N VAL A 126 -1.80 -16.01 7.31
CA VAL A 126 -1.59 -17.46 7.19
C VAL A 126 -1.31 -18.00 8.60
N PRO A 127 -2.00 -19.07 9.06
CA PRO A 127 -1.94 -19.52 10.46
C PRO A 127 -0.59 -20.10 10.89
N TYR A 128 0.38 -20.16 9.96
CA TYR A 128 1.72 -20.66 10.17
C TYR A 128 2.74 -19.57 9.85
N TYR A 129 3.78 -19.46 10.67
CA TYR A 129 5.00 -18.76 10.27
C TYR A 129 5.73 -19.62 9.25
N MET A 130 5.95 -19.06 8.06
CA MET A 130 6.50 -19.78 6.92
C MET A 130 7.89 -19.21 6.59
N VAL A 131 8.78 -20.09 6.15
CA VAL A 131 10.14 -19.72 5.78
C VAL A 131 10.40 -20.18 4.34
N ALA A 132 10.77 -19.22 3.48
CA ALA A 132 11.14 -19.51 2.10
C ALA A 132 12.63 -19.89 2.00
N LEU A 133 12.91 -21.08 1.47
CA LEU A 133 14.25 -21.64 1.28
C LEU A 133 14.31 -22.33 -0.09
N ASP A 134 15.29 -22.00 -0.90
CA ASP A 134 15.56 -22.65 -2.20
C ASP A 134 14.31 -22.80 -3.10
N LYS A 135 13.54 -21.70 -3.23
CA LYS A 135 12.27 -21.63 -3.99
C LYS A 135 11.15 -22.52 -3.46
N LYS A 136 11.31 -23.08 -2.26
CA LYS A 136 10.30 -23.82 -1.52
C LYS A 136 9.86 -23.04 -0.29
N LEU A 137 8.73 -23.43 0.28
CA LEU A 137 8.16 -22.81 1.45
C LEU A 137 7.88 -23.86 2.51
N TYR A 138 8.35 -23.60 3.72
CA TYR A 138 8.25 -24.55 4.82
C TYR A 138 7.54 -23.92 6.01
N VAL A 139 6.80 -24.74 6.75
CA VAL A 139 6.25 -24.36 8.06
C VAL A 139 7.38 -24.31 9.08
N ALA A 140 7.62 -23.15 9.67
CA ALA A 140 8.56 -22.99 10.78
C ALA A 140 7.86 -23.12 12.14
N THR A 141 6.67 -22.56 12.30
CA THR A 141 5.85 -22.78 13.50
C THR A 141 4.39 -22.41 13.27
N SER A 142 3.48 -22.90 14.11
CA SER A 142 2.11 -22.41 14.17
C SER A 142 2.08 -21.05 14.89
N ILE A 143 1.32 -20.08 14.35
CA ILE A 143 1.11 -18.79 15.02
C ILE A 143 0.23 -18.97 16.26
N ASN A 144 -0.59 -20.02 16.30
CA ASN A 144 -1.35 -20.42 17.48
C ASN A 144 -1.20 -21.92 17.76
N PRO A 145 -0.09 -22.34 18.39
CA PRO A 145 0.21 -23.76 18.62
C PRO A 145 -0.84 -24.49 19.45
N LYS A 146 -1.62 -23.76 20.26
CA LYS A 146 -2.70 -24.33 21.09
C LYS A 146 -3.99 -24.58 20.32
N LYS A 147 -4.16 -23.98 19.13
CA LYS A 147 -5.37 -24.08 18.31
C LYS A 147 -5.20 -24.90 17.05
N ASP A 148 -3.99 -24.97 16.49
CA ASP A 148 -3.75 -25.70 15.25
C ASP A 148 -2.39 -26.39 15.28
N SER A 149 -2.43 -27.71 15.06
CA SER A 149 -1.28 -28.62 15.02
C SER A 149 -1.26 -29.47 13.74
N LEU A 150 -2.08 -29.13 12.74
CA LEU A 150 -2.22 -29.93 11.52
C LEU A 150 -0.89 -30.02 10.76
N LEU A 151 -0.22 -28.88 10.53
CA LEU A 151 1.09 -28.86 9.90
C LEU A 151 2.20 -28.76 10.96
N LYS A 152 3.22 -29.61 10.83
CA LYS A 152 4.37 -29.67 11.73
C LYS A 152 5.53 -28.83 11.19
N LEU A 153 6.48 -28.49 12.06
CA LEU A 153 7.76 -27.89 11.67
C LEU A 153 8.40 -28.69 10.52
N GLY A 154 8.87 -27.99 9.49
CA GLY A 154 9.51 -28.57 8.32
C GLY A 154 8.54 -29.07 7.24
N THR A 155 7.22 -28.98 7.45
CA THR A 155 6.25 -29.36 6.42
C THR A 155 6.39 -28.44 5.20
N GLU A 156 6.61 -29.03 4.02
CA GLU A 156 6.65 -28.29 2.76
C GLU A 156 5.23 -27.88 2.34
N ILE A 157 5.04 -26.59 2.09
CA ILE A 157 3.82 -26.02 1.55
C ILE A 157 3.97 -26.01 0.03
N LEU A 158 3.06 -26.69 -0.68
CA LEU A 158 3.07 -26.75 -2.15
C LEU A 158 2.24 -25.62 -2.78
N LYS A 159 1.14 -25.24 -2.12
CA LYS A 159 0.21 -24.21 -2.58
C LYS A 159 -0.49 -23.52 -1.41
N ILE A 160 -0.88 -22.26 -1.61
CA ILE A 160 -1.77 -21.52 -0.70
C ILE A 160 -2.94 -20.98 -1.55
N ASN A 161 -4.19 -21.27 -1.15
CA ASN A 161 -5.39 -20.86 -1.90
C ASN A 161 -5.33 -21.21 -3.40
N ASN A 162 -4.90 -22.44 -3.72
CA ASN A 162 -4.71 -22.93 -5.09
C ASN A 162 -3.64 -22.21 -5.93
N ILE A 163 -2.82 -21.34 -5.33
CA ILE A 163 -1.66 -20.73 -5.99
C ILE A 163 -0.41 -21.53 -5.63
N PRO A 164 0.33 -22.07 -6.61
CA PRO A 164 1.62 -22.73 -6.39
C PRO A 164 2.63 -21.83 -5.68
N VAL A 165 3.42 -22.41 -4.78
CA VAL A 165 4.39 -21.65 -3.97
C VAL A 165 5.48 -20.99 -4.82
N ASP A 166 5.97 -21.64 -5.87
CA ASP A 166 6.93 -21.06 -6.79
C ASP A 166 6.40 -19.75 -7.42
N SER A 167 5.13 -19.73 -7.80
CA SER A 167 4.42 -18.57 -8.34
C SER A 167 4.28 -17.47 -7.28
N ILE A 168 3.94 -17.83 -6.03
CA ILE A 168 3.86 -16.89 -4.90
C ILE A 168 5.22 -16.22 -4.67
N LEU A 169 6.29 -17.01 -4.59
CA LEU A 169 7.64 -16.51 -4.31
C LEU A 169 8.15 -15.66 -5.47
N ASN A 170 8.01 -16.12 -6.72
CA ASN A 170 8.43 -15.37 -7.91
C ASN A 170 7.70 -14.03 -8.01
N TYR A 171 6.37 -14.03 -7.87
CA TYR A 171 5.59 -12.80 -7.90
C TYR A 171 6.01 -11.84 -6.78
N SER A 172 6.24 -12.34 -5.57
CA SER A 172 6.62 -11.51 -4.42
C SER A 172 7.99 -10.84 -4.59
N MET A 173 8.95 -11.49 -5.27
CA MET A 173 10.28 -10.92 -5.50
C MET A 173 10.28 -9.63 -6.31
N HIS A 174 9.30 -9.43 -7.20
CA HIS A 174 9.16 -8.20 -8.00
C HIS A 174 8.76 -6.96 -7.17
N PHE A 175 8.38 -7.14 -5.91
CA PHE A 175 7.96 -6.05 -5.02
C PHE A 175 8.97 -5.76 -3.90
N ILE A 176 10.13 -6.42 -3.95
CA ILE A 176 11.25 -6.26 -3.02
C ILE A 176 12.38 -5.60 -3.81
N SER A 177 12.79 -4.42 -3.38
CA SER A 177 13.93 -3.71 -3.93
C SER A 177 15.24 -4.46 -3.65
N GLY A 178 16.21 -4.33 -4.55
CA GLY A 178 17.54 -4.93 -4.40
C GLY A 178 18.62 -3.99 -4.87
N ASP A 179 19.83 -4.13 -4.32
CA ASP A 179 20.98 -3.34 -4.74
C ASP A 179 21.71 -4.02 -5.90
N GLY A 180 21.65 -3.39 -7.06
CA GLY A 180 22.20 -3.93 -8.31
C GLY A 180 21.49 -5.22 -8.75
N TYR A 181 22.29 -6.17 -9.23
CA TYR A 181 21.83 -7.50 -9.65
C TYR A 181 21.86 -8.53 -8.52
N ASN A 182 22.13 -8.10 -7.27
CA ASN A 182 22.19 -9.01 -6.14
C ASN A 182 20.79 -9.49 -5.73
N THR A 183 20.58 -10.81 -5.74
CA THR A 183 19.32 -11.43 -5.32
C THR A 183 19.30 -11.88 -3.86
N THR A 184 20.46 -11.95 -3.18
CA THR A 184 20.56 -12.49 -1.81
C THR A 184 19.77 -11.66 -0.81
N GLY A 185 19.79 -10.33 -0.93
CA GLY A 185 18.99 -9.41 -0.11
C GLY A 185 17.49 -9.66 -0.32
N LYS A 186 17.04 -9.74 -1.58
CA LYS A 186 15.63 -10.04 -1.90
C LYS A 186 15.18 -11.40 -1.35
N GLN A 187 16.03 -12.41 -1.48
CA GLN A 187 15.78 -13.75 -0.92
C GLN A 187 15.69 -13.74 0.60
N LEU A 188 16.55 -12.97 1.29
CA LEU A 188 16.50 -12.82 2.74
C LEU A 188 15.21 -12.12 3.19
N TYR A 189 14.82 -11.04 2.53
CA TYR A 189 13.54 -10.36 2.79
C TYR A 189 12.36 -11.30 2.57
N LEU A 190 12.37 -12.10 1.49
CA LEU A 190 11.31 -13.06 1.22
C LEU A 190 11.26 -14.18 2.26
N ARG A 191 12.43 -14.68 2.69
CA ARG A 191 12.57 -15.77 3.67
C ARG A 191 11.80 -15.51 4.95
N THR A 192 11.89 -14.29 5.49
CA THR A 192 11.32 -13.94 6.80
C THR A 192 10.12 -12.99 6.70
N GLY A 193 9.99 -12.29 5.58
CA GLY A 193 8.97 -11.26 5.34
C GLY A 193 7.74 -11.75 4.55
N LEU A 194 7.73 -12.99 4.04
CA LEU A 194 6.60 -13.49 3.27
C LEU A 194 5.29 -13.44 4.07
N ASN A 195 5.29 -13.84 5.35
CA ASN A 195 4.10 -13.77 6.20
C ASN A 195 3.48 -12.37 6.29
N TYR A 196 4.30 -11.32 6.30
CA TYR A 196 3.85 -9.93 6.39
C TYR A 196 3.42 -9.36 5.04
N SER A 197 4.15 -9.72 3.98
CA SER A 197 3.89 -9.23 2.62
C SER A 197 2.75 -9.98 1.93
N TYR A 198 2.52 -11.25 2.26
CA TYR A 198 1.51 -12.10 1.62
C TYR A 198 0.11 -11.48 1.64
N PRO A 199 -0.43 -10.98 2.77
CA PRO A 199 -1.75 -10.35 2.77
C PRO A 199 -1.83 -9.08 1.91
N SER A 200 -0.69 -8.38 1.80
CA SER A 200 -0.58 -7.19 0.97
C SER A 200 -0.51 -7.53 -0.52
N LEU A 201 -0.03 -8.70 -0.92
CA LEU A 201 0.05 -9.10 -2.33
C LEU A 201 -1.16 -9.93 -2.77
N PHE A 202 -1.52 -10.94 -2.00
CA PHE A 202 -2.54 -11.95 -2.34
C PHE A 202 -3.90 -11.73 -1.65
N GLY A 203 -4.00 -10.71 -0.79
CA GLY A 203 -5.24 -10.37 -0.09
C GLY A 203 -5.40 -11.10 1.25
N ARG A 204 -6.54 -10.85 1.88
CA ARG A 204 -6.88 -11.35 3.22
C ARG A 204 -8.15 -12.18 3.12
N PRO A 205 -8.04 -13.46 2.77
CA PRO A 205 -9.21 -14.33 2.76
C PRO A 205 -9.66 -14.60 4.21
N ASP A 206 -10.90 -15.03 4.38
CA ASP A 206 -11.41 -15.44 5.69
C ASP A 206 -10.82 -16.79 6.15
N SER A 207 -10.36 -17.62 5.20
CA SER A 207 -9.69 -18.91 5.42
C SER A 207 -8.50 -19.11 4.46
N PHE A 208 -7.56 -19.97 4.83
CA PHE A 208 -6.34 -20.29 4.08
C PHE A 208 -6.24 -21.79 3.81
#